data_AF-A0A7W4A7P6-F1
#
_entry.id   AF-A0A7W4A7P6-F1
#
_cell.length_a   1.000
_cell.length_b   1.000
_cell.length_c   1.000
_cell.angle_alpha   90.00
_cell.angle_beta   90.00
_cell.angle_gamma   90.00
#
_symmetry.space_group_name_H-M   'P 1'
#
loop_
_entity.id
_entity.type
_entity.pdbx_description
1 polymer ?
#
loop_
_entity_poly.entity_id
_entity_poly.type
_entity_poly.pdbx_seq_one_letter_code
_entity_poly.pdbx_strand_id
1 'polypeptide(L)'
;MQKLAKCPHCRGLLDISAIAHNKASDELLCIYTALPGQASAALADYVQLFTPDKSDLSHARQLKLSQDIIELTKQHDLAVFTQALTITVASIRDHWERNGYRRMGDDHAYLQKVLETEQQKFLNSQTSKTVVSANQAIEMKVERPETLQESTKKWQENLAKYRS
;
A
#
# COMPACT_ATOMS: atom_id res chain seq x y z
N MET A 1 15.19 36.28 11.42
CA MET A 1 15.07 34.84 11.04
C MET A 1 14.31 34.75 9.74
N GLN A 2 14.91 34.13 8.72
CA GLN A 2 14.35 33.99 7.37
C GLN A 2 13.36 32.81 7.38
N LYS A 3 12.06 33.10 7.28
CA LYS A 3 11.00 32.09 7.22
C LYS A 3 10.85 31.66 5.76
N LEU A 4 11.09 30.39 5.45
CA LEU A 4 11.00 29.91 4.07
C LEU A 4 9.54 29.61 3.68
N ALA A 5 8.90 28.72 4.43
CA ALA A 5 7.55 28.24 4.16
C ALA A 5 6.95 27.56 5.40
N LYS A 6 5.69 27.14 5.32
CA LYS A 6 5.11 26.18 6.26
C LYS A 6 5.14 24.78 5.65
N CYS A 7 5.43 23.77 6.46
CA CYS A 7 5.34 22.39 6.03
C CYS A 7 3.88 22.01 5.74
N PRO A 8 3.54 21.45 4.57
CA PRO A 8 2.16 21.04 4.28
C PRO A 8 1.69 19.86 5.14
N HIS A 9 2.62 19.07 5.71
CA HIS A 9 2.28 17.97 6.61
C HIS A 9 2.07 18.40 8.05
N CYS A 10 3.06 19.01 8.70
CA CYS A 10 2.98 19.32 10.12
C CYS A 10 2.53 20.77 10.42
N ARG A 11 2.40 21.62 9.38
CA ARG A 11 2.13 23.07 9.44
C ARG A 11 3.20 23.91 10.13
N GLY A 12 4.23 23.26 10.68
CA GLY A 12 5.39 23.88 11.29
C GLY A 12 6.10 24.85 10.33
N LEU A 13 6.62 25.94 10.91
CA LEU A 13 7.46 26.89 10.20
C LEU A 13 8.79 26.23 9.83
N LEU A 14 9.12 26.25 8.53
CA LEU A 14 10.40 25.80 8.02
C LEU A 14 11.40 26.95 8.11
N ASP A 15 12.25 26.87 9.13
CA ASP A 15 13.49 27.64 9.25
C ASP A 15 14.66 26.66 9.03
N ILE A 16 15.61 27.03 8.17
CA ILE A 16 16.80 26.22 7.85
C ILE A 16 17.53 25.82 9.13
N SER A 17 17.63 26.76 10.09
CA SER A 17 18.30 26.53 11.38
C SER A 17 17.53 25.55 12.26
N ALA A 18 16.19 25.53 12.18
CA ALA A 18 15.36 24.66 13.01
C ALA A 18 15.43 23.18 12.57
N ILE A 19 15.71 22.92 11.29
CA ILE A 19 15.92 21.57 10.76
C ILE A 19 17.29 21.05 11.19
N ALA A 20 18.33 21.88 11.11
CA ALA A 20 19.71 21.46 11.35
C ALA A 20 20.07 21.21 12.83
N HIS A 21 19.34 21.79 13.79
CA HIS A 21 19.69 21.71 15.22
C HIS A 21 18.74 20.84 16.05
N ASN A 22 17.69 20.29 15.45
CA ASN A 22 16.68 19.54 16.19
C ASN A 22 16.92 18.04 16.07
N LYS A 23 17.38 17.43 17.16
CA LYS A 23 17.63 15.98 17.23
C LYS A 23 16.41 15.14 16.82
N ALA A 24 15.19 15.60 17.14
CA ALA A 24 13.98 14.87 16.77
C ALA A 24 13.72 14.90 15.26
N SER A 25 14.12 15.97 14.55
CA SER A 25 14.03 15.98 13.08
C SER A 25 15.08 15.08 12.45
N ASP A 26 16.29 14.99 13.01
CA ASP A 26 17.33 14.07 12.50
C ASP A 26 16.89 12.61 12.63
N GLU A 27 16.35 12.22 13.78
CA GLU A 27 15.83 10.86 14.00
C GLU A 27 14.62 10.56 13.11
N LEU A 28 13.73 11.53 12.90
CA LEU A 28 12.62 11.41 11.94
C LEU A 28 13.12 11.20 10.51
N LEU A 29 14.13 11.94 10.09
CA LEU A 29 14.73 11.79 8.75
C LEU A 29 15.36 10.40 8.60
N CYS A 30 16.03 9.89 9.62
CA CYS A 30 16.55 8.52 9.61
C CYS A 30 15.43 7.49 9.42
N ILE A 31 14.29 7.66 10.08
CA ILE A 31 13.13 6.79 9.92
C ILE A 31 12.60 6.83 8.47
N TYR A 32 12.35 8.02 7.93
CA TYR A 32 11.77 8.15 6.60
C TYR A 32 12.72 7.66 5.49
N THR A 33 14.02 7.87 5.65
CA THR A 33 15.03 7.43 4.67
C THR A 33 15.33 5.93 4.73
N ALA A 34 15.10 5.27 5.87
CA ALA A 34 15.24 3.83 6.00
C ALA A 34 14.10 3.03 5.33
N LEU A 35 12.95 3.67 5.10
CA LEU A 35 11.78 3.04 4.48
C LEU A 35 11.81 3.21 2.95
N PRO A 36 11.32 2.22 2.17
CA PRO A 36 11.08 2.42 0.75
C PRO A 36 10.12 3.59 0.50
N GLY A 37 10.32 4.33 -0.60
CA GLY A 37 9.64 5.62 -0.83
C GLY A 37 8.13 5.59 -0.69
N GLN A 38 7.45 4.51 -1.12
CA GLN A 38 6.00 4.37 -0.96
C GLN A 38 5.57 4.19 0.51
N ALA A 39 6.31 3.38 1.27
CA ALA A 39 6.06 3.17 2.70
C ALA A 39 6.34 4.45 3.50
N SER A 40 7.41 5.16 3.17
CA SER A 40 7.75 6.46 3.78
C SER A 40 6.65 7.49 3.53
N ALA A 41 6.15 7.59 2.28
CA ALA A 41 5.07 8.51 1.94
C ALA A 41 3.77 8.17 2.67
N ALA A 42 3.38 6.89 2.69
CA ALA A 42 2.19 6.44 3.41
C ALA A 42 2.28 6.73 4.92
N LEU A 43 3.47 6.55 5.52
CA LEU A 43 3.70 6.87 6.93
C LEU A 43 3.55 8.38 7.18
N ALA A 44 4.12 9.21 6.32
CA ALA A 44 4.04 10.67 6.44
C ALA A 44 2.59 11.17 6.33
N ASP A 45 1.82 10.65 5.37
CA ASP A 45 0.40 10.95 5.21
C ASP A 45 -0.44 10.52 6.42
N TYR A 46 -0.13 9.36 7.00
CA TYR A 46 -0.82 8.90 8.20
C TYR A 46 -0.49 9.76 9.43
N VAL A 47 0.78 10.14 9.64
CA VAL A 47 1.19 11.03 10.73
C VAL A 47 0.51 12.40 10.61
N GLN A 48 0.27 12.88 9.39
CA GLN A 48 -0.47 14.14 9.16
C GLN A 48 -1.88 14.12 9.78
N LEU A 49 -2.53 12.96 9.91
CA LEU A 49 -3.88 12.85 10.45
C LEU A 49 -3.99 13.28 11.94
N PHE A 50 -2.86 13.28 12.65
CA PHE A 50 -2.77 13.64 14.06
C PHE A 50 -2.52 15.13 14.30
N THR A 51 -2.34 15.90 13.22
CA THR A 51 -2.13 17.34 13.29
C THR A 51 -3.32 17.98 14.01
N PRO A 52 -3.11 18.78 15.06
CA PRO A 52 -4.19 19.49 15.73
C PRO A 52 -4.88 20.49 14.80
N ASP A 53 -6.06 21.00 15.16
CA ASP A 53 -6.73 22.02 14.32
C ASP A 53 -6.01 23.38 14.39
N LYS A 54 -5.65 23.81 15.61
CA LYS A 54 -5.14 25.17 15.89
C LYS A 54 -3.62 25.32 15.95
N SER A 55 -2.88 24.22 16.04
CA SER A 55 -1.43 24.26 16.26
C SER A 55 -0.68 23.30 15.35
N ASP A 56 0.60 23.59 15.17
CA ASP A 56 1.49 22.74 14.38
C ASP A 56 1.81 21.45 15.15
N LEU A 57 2.10 20.39 14.40
CA LEU A 57 2.53 19.12 14.98
C LEU A 57 4.04 19.17 15.24
N SER A 58 4.48 19.11 16.50
CA SER A 58 5.91 19.22 16.83
C SER A 58 6.72 18.04 16.32
N HIS A 59 8.02 18.23 16.03
CA HIS A 59 8.91 17.15 15.59
C HIS A 59 8.99 16.01 16.62
N ALA A 60 9.07 16.34 17.92
CA ALA A 60 9.07 15.30 18.97
C ALA A 60 7.79 14.45 18.96
N ARG A 61 6.63 15.08 18.68
CA ARG A 61 5.36 14.36 18.57
C ARG A 61 5.29 13.51 17.31
N GLN A 62 5.75 14.03 16.18
CA GLN A 62 5.87 13.26 14.92
C GLN A 62 6.78 12.04 15.10
N LEU A 63 7.92 12.22 15.78
CA LEU A 63 8.88 11.15 16.04
C LEU A 63 8.24 10.03 16.86
N LYS A 64 7.59 10.40 17.97
CA LYS A 64 6.89 9.43 18.82
C LYS A 64 5.84 8.64 18.04
N LEU A 65 4.96 9.33 17.30
CA LEU A 65 3.94 8.67 16.48
C LEU A 65 4.58 7.72 15.46
N SER A 66 5.64 8.16 14.77
CA SER A 66 6.33 7.34 13.77
C SER A 66 6.95 6.09 14.38
N GLN A 67 7.57 6.21 15.56
CA GLN A 67 8.13 5.08 16.31
C GLN A 67 7.04 4.10 16.77
N ASP A 68 5.94 4.61 17.33
CA ASP A 68 4.80 3.81 17.77
C ASP A 68 4.21 3.02 16.58
N ILE A 69 4.09 3.65 15.41
CA ILE A 69 3.61 2.99 14.19
C ILE A 69 4.60 1.93 13.70
N ILE A 70 5.90 2.23 13.65
CA ILE A 70 6.94 1.27 13.23
C ILE A 70 6.97 0.06 14.15
N GLU A 71 6.73 0.24 15.45
CA GLU A 71 6.62 -0.88 16.37
C GLU A 71 5.47 -1.82 16.00
N LEU A 72 4.30 -1.28 15.62
CA LEU A 72 3.18 -2.09 15.09
C LEU A 72 3.57 -2.85 13.82
N THR A 73 4.46 -2.30 12.98
CA THR A 73 4.86 -2.94 11.72
C THR A 73 5.76 -4.15 11.86
N LYS A 74 6.47 -4.31 13.00
CA LYS A 74 7.42 -5.42 13.19
C LYS A 74 6.76 -6.80 13.06
N GLN A 75 5.44 -6.86 13.17
CA GLN A 75 4.63 -8.08 13.10
C GLN A 75 4.09 -8.39 11.69
N HIS A 76 4.25 -7.46 10.73
CA HIS A 76 3.59 -7.52 9.42
C HIS A 76 4.59 -7.34 8.28
N ASP A 77 4.22 -7.86 7.10
CA ASP A 77 4.97 -7.59 5.88
C ASP A 77 4.86 -6.11 5.47
N LEU A 78 5.95 -5.57 4.94
CA LEU A 78 6.05 -4.15 4.55
C LEU A 78 4.99 -3.73 3.51
N ALA A 79 4.62 -4.64 2.61
CA ALA A 79 3.59 -4.40 1.60
C ALA A 79 2.20 -4.24 2.25
N VAL A 80 1.87 -5.12 3.20
CA VAL A 80 0.61 -5.07 3.97
C VAL A 80 0.54 -3.77 4.76
N PHE A 81 1.65 -3.40 5.42
CA PHE A 81 1.75 -2.16 6.18
C PHE A 81 1.46 -0.92 5.31
N THR A 82 2.13 -0.82 4.15
CA THR A 82 1.98 0.33 3.25
C THR A 82 0.54 0.45 2.76
N GLN A 83 -0.08 -0.67 2.41
CA GLN A 83 -1.47 -0.72 1.97
C GLN A 83 -2.44 -0.33 3.10
N ALA A 84 -2.24 -0.87 4.31
CA ALA A 84 -3.07 -0.56 5.47
C ALA A 84 -3.04 0.93 5.84
N LEU A 85 -1.87 1.57 5.82
CA LEU A 85 -1.75 3.01 6.03
C LEU A 85 -2.52 3.81 4.98
N THR A 86 -2.36 3.45 3.71
CA THR A 86 -3.02 4.13 2.58
C THR A 86 -4.54 4.05 2.69
N ILE A 87 -5.07 2.85 2.96
CA ILE A 87 -6.51 2.62 3.17
C ILE A 87 -7.02 3.43 4.37
N THR A 88 -6.25 3.44 5.46
CA THR A 88 -6.61 4.15 6.68
C THR A 88 -6.71 5.66 6.43
N VAL A 89 -5.72 6.24 5.75
CA VAL A 89 -5.72 7.66 5.38
C VAL A 89 -6.93 7.99 4.50
N ALA A 90 -7.18 7.19 3.46
CA ALA A 90 -8.33 7.40 2.58
C ALA A 90 -9.65 7.34 3.34
N SER A 91 -9.87 6.31 4.16
CA SER A 91 -11.11 6.15 4.93
C SER A 91 -11.33 7.29 5.94
N ILE A 92 -10.27 7.80 6.55
CA ILE A 92 -10.38 8.89 7.53
C ILE A 92 -10.67 10.22 6.81
N ARG A 93 -10.00 10.48 5.68
CA ARG A 93 -10.24 11.68 4.88
C ARG A 93 -11.67 11.68 4.31
N ASP A 94 -12.16 10.56 3.77
CA ASP A 94 -13.54 10.36 3.35
C ASP A 94 -14.54 10.64 4.49
N HIS A 95 -14.23 10.17 5.70
CA HIS A 95 -15.06 10.44 6.87
C HIS A 95 -15.10 11.93 7.21
N TRP A 96 -13.96 12.63 7.11
CA TRP A 96 -13.90 14.08 7.34
C TRP A 96 -14.66 14.89 6.31
N GLU A 97 -14.63 14.49 5.05
CA GLU A 97 -15.40 15.16 3.99
C GLU A 97 -16.90 15.10 4.26
N ARG A 98 -17.40 14.00 4.84
CA ARG A 98 -18.84 13.80 5.12
C ARG A 98 -19.27 14.39 6.46
N ASN A 99 -18.43 14.28 7.50
CA ASN A 99 -18.81 14.55 8.89
C ASN A 99 -18.09 15.78 9.49
N GLY A 100 -17.25 16.45 8.71
CA GLY A 100 -16.38 17.52 9.17
C GLY A 100 -15.05 17.00 9.73
N TYR A 101 -14.06 17.89 9.71
CA TYR A 101 -12.70 17.58 10.17
C TYR A 101 -12.68 17.24 11.67
N ARG A 102 -12.02 16.12 12.00
CA ARG A 102 -11.76 15.72 13.38
C ARG A 102 -10.38 15.09 13.49
N ARG A 103 -9.48 15.71 14.24
CA ARG A 103 -8.17 15.14 14.59
C ARG A 103 -8.31 13.68 15.03
N MET A 104 -7.39 12.82 14.55
CA MET A 104 -7.31 11.44 15.02
C MET A 104 -6.90 11.41 16.51
N GLY A 105 -7.57 10.55 17.30
CA GLY A 105 -7.16 10.29 18.68
C GLY A 105 -5.75 9.73 18.75
N ASP A 106 -5.15 9.71 19.94
CA ASP A 106 -3.77 9.23 20.12
C ASP A 106 -3.63 7.72 19.91
N ASP A 107 -4.75 6.99 19.86
CA ASP A 107 -4.78 5.55 19.73
C ASP A 107 -4.76 5.10 18.26
N HIS A 108 -3.92 4.11 17.97
CA HIS A 108 -3.80 3.48 16.65
C HIS A 108 -4.78 2.30 16.44
N ALA A 109 -5.83 2.20 17.26
CA ALA A 109 -6.75 1.06 17.26
C ALA A 109 -7.46 0.81 15.92
N TYR A 110 -7.74 1.87 15.16
CA TYR A 110 -8.33 1.72 13.83
C TYR A 110 -7.31 1.13 12.83
N LEU A 111 -6.07 1.61 12.86
CA LEU A 111 -5.00 1.09 12.02
C LEU A 111 -4.73 -0.40 12.31
N GLN A 112 -4.76 -0.82 13.58
CA GLN A 112 -4.60 -2.23 13.96
C GLN A 112 -5.67 -3.12 13.31
N LYS A 113 -6.95 -2.71 13.34
CA LYS A 113 -8.03 -3.46 12.68
C LYS A 113 -7.85 -3.56 11.16
N VAL A 114 -7.38 -2.48 10.54
CA VAL A 114 -7.09 -2.45 9.09
C VAL A 114 -5.91 -3.37 8.79
N LEU A 115 -4.84 -3.34 9.59
CA LEU A 115 -3.68 -4.23 9.46
C LEU A 115 -4.08 -5.71 9.56
N GLU A 116 -4.88 -6.09 10.55
CA GLU A 116 -5.39 -7.46 10.69
C GLU A 116 -6.17 -7.90 9.45
N THR A 117 -7.04 -7.03 8.93
CA THR A 117 -7.86 -7.30 7.74
C THR A 117 -6.99 -7.44 6.48
N GLU A 118 -6.04 -6.54 6.27
CA GLU A 118 -5.15 -6.59 5.11
C GLU A 118 -4.16 -7.76 5.18
N GLN A 119 -3.71 -8.14 6.38
CA GLN A 119 -2.90 -9.33 6.60
C GLN A 119 -3.66 -10.59 6.18
N GLN A 120 -4.93 -10.73 6.57
CA GLN A 120 -5.77 -11.86 6.14
C GLN A 120 -5.96 -11.91 4.63
N LYS A 121 -6.22 -10.76 3.98
CA LYS A 121 -6.33 -10.68 2.52
C LYS A 121 -5.02 -11.09 1.83
N PHE A 122 -3.89 -10.64 2.37
CA PHE A 122 -2.57 -10.97 1.85
C PHE A 122 -2.33 -12.48 1.90
N LEU A 123 -2.59 -13.13 3.04
CA LEU A 123 -2.50 -14.59 3.19
C LEU A 123 -3.40 -15.34 2.20
N ASN A 124 -4.66 -14.91 2.06
CA ASN A 124 -5.62 -15.52 1.13
C ASN A 124 -5.21 -15.34 -0.35
N SER A 125 -4.55 -14.23 -0.68
CA SER A 125 -4.06 -13.97 -2.04
C SER A 125 -2.88 -14.87 -2.42
N GLN A 126 -2.07 -15.29 -1.44
CA GLN A 126 -0.96 -16.21 -1.67
C GLN A 126 -1.45 -17.64 -1.90
N THR A 127 -2.40 -18.12 -1.11
CA THR A 127 -2.96 -19.47 -1.29
C THR A 127 -3.66 -19.66 -2.64
N SER A 128 -4.32 -18.62 -3.13
CA SER A 128 -5.03 -18.63 -4.42
C SER A 128 -4.09 -18.80 -5.62
N LYS A 129 -2.86 -18.26 -5.56
CA LYS A 129 -1.85 -18.45 -6.62
C LYS A 129 -1.35 -19.89 -6.69
N THR A 130 -1.24 -20.58 -5.55
CA THR A 130 -0.79 -21.98 -5.50
C THR A 130 -1.83 -22.94 -6.09
N VAL A 131 -3.12 -22.69 -5.88
CA VAL A 131 -4.21 -23.55 -6.38
C VAL A 131 -4.41 -23.42 -7.90
N VAL A 132 -4.25 -22.22 -8.47
CA VAL A 132 -4.31 -22.04 -9.93
C VAL A 132 -3.14 -22.73 -10.64
N SER A 133 -1.95 -22.74 -10.04
CA SER A 133 -0.79 -23.46 -10.59
C SER A 133 -0.96 -24.99 -10.52
N ALA A 134 -1.66 -25.52 -9.54
CA ALA A 134 -1.91 -26.96 -9.42
C ALA A 134 -3.00 -27.47 -10.38
N ASN A 135 -3.96 -26.61 -10.74
CA ASN A 135 -5.08 -26.96 -11.63
C ASN A 135 -4.79 -26.69 -13.13
N GLN A 136 -3.59 -26.23 -13.49
CA GLN A 136 -3.14 -26.11 -14.88
C GLN A 136 -2.41 -27.38 -15.38
N ALA A 137 -2.92 -28.56 -15.03
CA ALA A 137 -2.65 -29.74 -15.83
C ALA A 137 -3.43 -29.60 -17.14
N ILE A 138 -2.77 -29.08 -18.18
CA ILE A 138 -3.27 -29.07 -19.55
C ILE A 138 -3.53 -30.54 -19.91
N GLU A 139 -4.80 -30.95 -19.91
CA GLU A 139 -5.22 -32.24 -20.47
C GLU A 139 -4.91 -32.22 -21.97
N MET A 140 -3.69 -32.66 -22.33
CA MET A 140 -3.40 -33.07 -23.69
C MET A 140 -4.24 -34.29 -23.98
N LYS A 141 -5.40 -34.07 -24.60
CA LYS A 141 -6.17 -35.13 -25.24
C LYS A 141 -5.27 -35.74 -26.32
N VAL A 142 -4.66 -36.88 -26.00
CA VAL A 142 -3.83 -37.65 -26.95
C VAL A 142 -4.79 -38.26 -27.97
N GLU A 143 -5.14 -37.47 -28.99
CA GLU A 143 -5.88 -37.95 -30.14
C GLU A 143 -4.97 -38.81 -31.01
N ARG A 144 -5.51 -39.95 -31.47
CA ARG A 144 -4.86 -40.91 -32.36
C ARG A 144 -4.17 -40.15 -33.51
N PRO A 145 -2.86 -40.34 -33.77
CA PRO A 145 -2.20 -39.65 -34.87
C PRO A 145 -2.94 -39.94 -36.17
N GLU A 146 -3.45 -38.88 -36.80
CA GLU A 146 -4.23 -39.00 -38.03
C GLU A 146 -3.35 -39.51 -39.15
N THR A 147 -3.85 -40.47 -39.92
CA THR A 147 -3.14 -40.98 -41.08
C THR A 147 -3.13 -39.92 -42.19
N LEU A 148 -2.11 -39.92 -43.05
CA LEU A 148 -1.99 -38.94 -44.15
C LEU A 148 -3.27 -38.86 -45.02
N GLN A 149 -3.95 -40.00 -45.23
CA GLN A 149 -5.17 -40.07 -46.00
C GLN A 149 -6.38 -39.39 -45.32
N GLU A 150 -6.47 -39.47 -44.00
CA GLU A 150 -7.52 -38.77 -43.24
C GLU A 150 -7.28 -37.26 -43.25
N SER A 151 -6.03 -36.82 -43.18
CA SER A 151 -5.67 -35.40 -43.22
C SER A 151 -5.98 -34.73 -44.56
N THR A 152 -5.70 -35.42 -45.67
CA THR A 152 -5.97 -34.90 -47.02
C THR A 152 -7.46 -34.83 -47.31
N LYS A 153 -8.24 -35.81 -46.85
CA LYS A 153 -9.71 -35.80 -46.97
C LYS A 153 -10.34 -34.63 -46.21
N LYS A 154 -9.93 -34.40 -44.95
CA LYS A 154 -10.39 -33.26 -44.15
C LYS A 154 -10.05 -31.93 -44.81
N TRP A 155 -8.86 -31.82 -45.41
CA TRP A 155 -8.45 -30.61 -46.12
C TRP A 155 -9.32 -30.34 -47.35
N GLN A 156 -9.62 -31.37 -48.14
CA GLN A 156 -10.51 -31.25 -49.30
C GLN A 156 -11.95 -30.90 -48.90
N GLU A 157 -12.48 -31.52 -47.85
CA GLU A 157 -13.81 -31.21 -47.30
C GLU A 157 -13.89 -29.76 -46.80
N ASN A 158 -12.84 -29.26 -46.15
CA ASN A 158 -12.77 -27.85 -45.76
C ASN A 158 -12.71 -26.92 -46.98
N LEU A 159 -11.92 -27.25 -48.00
CA LEU A 159 -11.90 -26.46 -49.25
C LEU A 159 -13.25 -26.44 -49.97
N ALA A 160 -14.01 -27.54 -49.91
CA ALA A 160 -15.34 -27.61 -50.50
C ALA A 160 -16.34 -26.69 -49.76
N LYS A 161 -16.23 -26.55 -48.43
CA LYS A 161 -17.07 -25.65 -47.62
C LYS A 161 -16.90 -24.17 -47.97
N TYR A 162 -15.73 -23.77 -48.49
CA TYR A 162 -15.44 -22.38 -48.89
C TYR A 162 -15.60 -22.14 -50.40
N ARG A 163 -16.08 -23.13 -51.16
CA ARG A 163 -16.31 -23.05 -52.60
C ARG A 163 -17.79 -22.88 -53.00
N SER A 164 -18.70 -22.82 -52.02
CA SER A 164 -20.10 -22.41 -52.17
C SER A 164 -20.30 -20.96 -51.78
#